data_AF-A0A972L8Q3-F1
#
_entry.id   AF-A0A972L8Q3-F1
#
_cell.length_a   1.000
_cell.length_b   1.000
_cell.length_c   1.000
_cell.angle_alpha   90.00
_cell.angle_beta   90.00
_cell.angle_gamma   90.00
#
_symmetry.space_group_name_H-M   'P 1'
#
loop_
_entity.id
_entity.type
_entity.pdbx_description
1 polymer ?
#
loop_
_entity_poly.entity_id
_entity_poly.type
_entity_poly.pdbx_seq_one_letter_code
_entity_poly.pdbx_strand_id
1 'polypeptide(L)'
;MKERHAEWRDSVHSRMGVTCNNCHGGNPGKESKKAAHEGVYDSMNPKSSVYYTNIPRLCGRCHKHEFLEFKMSVHYRMLMTKGVGPNCVTCHDAMSTKVLRPTQLELFCGICHNTKMSSRPGILNQAKEVLLKMNRISRKVDRTETKLHATRARGCKISKAEGFLHLAQHELIACRQDWHTFKLARIEKRLNGVETLLHEGLATLPSGWRTIK
;
A
#
# COMPACT_ATOMS: atom_id res chain seq x y z
N MET A 1 -25.33 -1.36 -9.83
CA MET A 1 -25.44 -0.43 -8.68
C MET A 1 -25.51 -1.17 -7.33
N LYS A 2 -26.41 -2.16 -7.15
CA LYS A 2 -26.54 -2.90 -5.86
C LYS A 2 -25.25 -3.62 -5.42
N GLU A 3 -24.53 -4.23 -6.35
CA GLU A 3 -23.26 -4.92 -6.07
C GLU A 3 -22.14 -3.97 -5.61
N ARG A 4 -21.95 -2.83 -6.30
CA ARG A 4 -20.96 -1.81 -5.93
C ARG A 4 -21.20 -1.19 -4.55
N HIS A 5 -22.47 -1.06 -4.16
CA HIS A 5 -22.81 -0.61 -2.81
C HIS A 5 -22.43 -1.66 -1.76
N ALA A 6 -22.65 -2.96 -2.03
CA ALA A 6 -22.25 -4.03 -1.13
C ALA A 6 -20.71 -4.08 -1.00
N GLU A 7 -19.98 -3.99 -2.11
CA GLU A 7 -18.50 -3.93 -2.11
C GLU A 7 -17.95 -2.79 -1.26
N TRP A 8 -18.55 -1.59 -1.34
CA TRP A 8 -18.18 -0.47 -0.48
C TRP A 8 -18.50 -0.77 0.98
N ARG A 9 -19.70 -1.30 1.29
CA ARG A 9 -20.12 -1.58 2.67
C ARG A 9 -19.16 -2.53 3.38
N ASP A 10 -18.58 -3.48 2.65
CA ASP A 10 -17.64 -4.46 3.21
C ASP A 10 -16.18 -3.95 3.25
N SER A 11 -15.94 -2.73 2.75
CA SER A 11 -14.60 -2.16 2.63
C SER A 11 -14.04 -1.59 3.94
N VAL A 12 -12.72 -1.39 3.97
CA VAL A 12 -12.05 -0.59 5.00
C VAL A 12 -12.55 0.86 4.99
N HIS A 13 -12.87 1.41 3.81
CA HIS A 13 -13.36 2.78 3.69
C HIS A 13 -14.70 2.98 4.40
N SER A 14 -15.65 2.05 4.24
CA SER A 14 -16.93 2.11 4.97
C SER A 14 -16.73 2.00 6.48
N ARG A 15 -15.88 1.05 6.94
CA ARG A 15 -15.54 0.91 8.37
C ARG A 15 -14.87 2.14 8.97
N MET A 16 -14.17 2.93 8.15
CA MET A 16 -13.51 4.18 8.55
C MET A 16 -14.39 5.43 8.33
N GLY A 17 -15.68 5.26 8.01
CA GLY A 17 -16.62 6.38 7.83
C GLY A 17 -16.44 7.17 6.53
N VAL A 18 -15.70 6.63 5.55
CA VAL A 18 -15.59 7.23 4.22
C VAL A 18 -16.85 6.90 3.43
N THR A 19 -17.68 7.91 3.24
CA THR A 19 -18.99 7.87 2.58
C THR A 19 -18.91 8.16 1.09
N CYS A 20 -20.02 7.92 0.36
CA CYS A 20 -20.08 8.03 -1.10
C CYS A 20 -19.59 9.39 -1.62
N ASN A 21 -19.95 10.49 -0.93
CA ASN A 21 -19.59 11.85 -1.34
C ASN A 21 -18.11 12.17 -1.16
N ASN A 22 -17.38 11.46 -0.29
CA ASN A 22 -15.93 11.63 -0.17
C ASN A 22 -15.22 11.29 -1.50
N CYS A 23 -15.79 10.36 -2.28
CA CYS A 23 -15.28 9.96 -3.60
C CYS A 23 -16.04 10.62 -4.76
N HIS A 24 -17.36 10.58 -4.76
CA HIS A 24 -18.21 10.97 -5.90
C HIS A 24 -18.66 12.44 -5.88
N GLY A 25 -18.36 13.19 -4.81
CA GLY A 25 -18.82 14.57 -4.63
C GLY A 25 -20.22 14.65 -4.03
N GLY A 26 -20.80 15.86 -4.05
CA GLY A 26 -22.07 16.15 -3.38
C GLY A 26 -21.92 16.45 -1.89
N ASN A 27 -23.04 16.80 -1.27
CA ASN A 27 -23.11 17.16 0.15
C ASN A 27 -24.40 16.60 0.77
N PRO A 28 -24.33 15.53 1.58
CA PRO A 28 -25.51 14.93 2.19
C PRO A 28 -26.21 15.82 3.23
N GLY A 29 -25.59 16.92 3.67
CA GLY A 29 -26.19 17.88 4.60
C GLY A 29 -27.10 18.92 3.94
N LYS A 30 -27.35 18.84 2.63
CA LYS A 30 -28.24 19.79 1.92
C LYS A 30 -29.68 19.28 1.88
N GLU A 31 -30.63 20.18 2.10
CA GLU A 31 -32.06 19.86 2.19
C GLU A 31 -32.67 19.39 0.87
N SER A 32 -32.31 20.03 -0.25
CA SER A 32 -32.84 19.65 -1.55
C SER A 32 -31.95 18.63 -2.24
N LYS A 33 -32.58 17.67 -2.93
CA LYS A 33 -31.88 16.69 -3.79
C LYS A 33 -30.93 17.38 -4.78
N LYS A 34 -31.35 18.50 -5.37
CA LYS A 34 -30.53 19.26 -6.33
C LYS A 34 -29.25 19.79 -5.67
N ALA A 35 -29.37 20.44 -4.51
CA ALA A 35 -28.22 20.97 -3.79
C ALA A 35 -27.32 19.85 -3.22
N ALA A 36 -27.89 18.73 -2.81
CA ALA A 36 -27.13 17.58 -2.31
C ALA A 36 -26.27 16.91 -3.39
N HIS A 37 -26.74 16.90 -4.65
CA HIS A 37 -26.03 16.31 -5.78
C HIS A 37 -25.23 17.34 -6.60
N GLU A 38 -25.12 18.59 -6.13
CA GLU A 38 -24.27 19.58 -6.77
C GLU A 38 -22.81 19.10 -6.78
N GLY A 39 -22.17 19.14 -7.95
CA GLY A 39 -20.81 18.65 -8.13
C GLY A 39 -20.67 17.12 -8.23
N VAL A 40 -21.79 16.37 -8.23
CA VAL A 40 -21.79 14.94 -8.59
C VAL A 40 -21.88 14.82 -10.11
N TYR A 41 -20.85 14.25 -10.71
CA TYR A 41 -20.76 14.06 -12.17
C TYR A 41 -20.59 12.57 -12.51
N ASP A 42 -21.09 12.18 -13.68
CA ASP A 42 -20.83 10.86 -14.26
C ASP A 42 -19.33 10.56 -14.32
N SER A 43 -18.93 9.29 -14.12
CA SER A 43 -17.52 8.88 -14.13
C SER A 43 -16.77 9.16 -15.44
N MET A 44 -17.49 9.29 -16.56
CA MET A 44 -16.92 9.64 -17.86
C MET A 44 -16.78 11.16 -18.06
N ASN A 45 -17.35 11.98 -17.17
CA ASN A 45 -17.19 13.42 -17.22
C ASN A 45 -15.82 13.82 -16.64
N PRO A 46 -14.97 14.56 -17.37
CA PRO A 46 -13.66 15.02 -16.87
C PRO A 46 -13.71 15.86 -15.59
N LYS A 47 -14.85 16.50 -15.28
CA LYS A 47 -15.07 17.23 -14.02
C LYS A 47 -15.33 16.32 -12.82
N SER A 48 -15.63 15.05 -13.04
CA SER A 48 -15.87 14.08 -11.98
C SER A 48 -14.60 13.81 -11.19
N SER A 49 -14.70 13.78 -9.85
CA SER A 49 -13.60 13.38 -8.97
C SER A 49 -13.16 11.94 -9.20
N VAL A 50 -14.07 11.08 -9.69
CA VAL A 50 -13.79 9.68 -10.05
C VAL A 50 -13.49 9.49 -11.54
N TYR A 51 -13.28 10.58 -12.29
CA TYR A 51 -12.77 10.48 -13.66
C TYR A 51 -11.40 9.80 -13.66
N TYR A 52 -11.12 8.99 -14.68
CA TYR A 52 -9.99 8.06 -14.70
C TYR A 52 -8.62 8.69 -14.33
N THR A 53 -8.33 9.90 -14.83
CA THR A 53 -7.08 10.62 -14.53
C THR A 53 -7.13 11.44 -13.23
N ASN A 54 -8.32 11.69 -12.68
CA ASN A 54 -8.52 12.40 -11.40
C ASN A 54 -8.36 11.48 -10.18
N ILE A 55 -8.52 10.16 -10.36
CA ILE A 55 -8.49 9.17 -9.28
C ILE A 55 -7.24 9.26 -8.39
N PRO A 56 -6.00 9.38 -8.91
CA PRO A 56 -4.82 9.49 -8.04
C PRO A 56 -4.89 10.69 -7.08
N ARG A 57 -5.34 11.85 -7.59
CA ARG A 57 -5.51 13.05 -6.78
C ARG A 57 -6.64 12.89 -5.76
N LEU A 58 -7.71 12.17 -6.11
CA LEU A 58 -8.79 11.86 -5.18
C LEU A 58 -8.29 11.00 -4.01
N CYS A 59 -7.62 9.88 -4.30
CA CYS A 59 -7.06 8.99 -3.28
C CYS A 59 -6.03 9.71 -2.40
N GLY A 60 -5.21 10.58 -3.01
CA GLY A 60 -4.19 11.38 -2.33
C GLY A 60 -4.72 12.42 -1.33
N ARG A 61 -6.03 12.68 -1.26
CA ARG A 61 -6.61 13.53 -0.21
C ARG A 61 -6.38 12.94 1.18
N CYS A 62 -6.45 11.61 1.29
CA CYS A 62 -6.23 10.85 2.53
C CYS A 62 -4.92 10.03 2.47
N HIS A 63 -4.64 9.36 1.34
CA HIS A 63 -3.44 8.55 1.12
C HIS A 63 -2.30 9.37 0.50
N LYS A 64 -1.87 10.41 1.22
CA LYS A 64 -0.93 11.41 0.71
C LYS A 64 0.42 10.79 0.34
N HIS A 65 0.95 9.91 1.18
CA HIS A 65 2.27 9.34 0.96
C HIS A 65 2.28 8.43 -0.27
N GLU A 66 1.29 7.55 -0.40
CA GLU A 66 1.15 6.65 -1.55
C GLU A 66 0.98 7.44 -2.84
N PHE A 67 0.20 8.53 -2.80
CA PHE A 67 0.04 9.43 -3.95
C PHE A 67 1.37 10.11 -4.34
N LEU A 68 2.14 10.62 -3.39
CA LEU A 68 3.42 11.27 -3.66
C LEU A 68 4.43 10.30 -4.28
N GLU A 69 4.55 9.09 -3.75
CA GLU A 69 5.41 8.05 -4.33
C GLU A 69 4.91 7.59 -5.71
N PHE A 70 3.59 7.45 -5.88
CA PHE A 70 2.99 7.10 -7.17
C PHE A 70 3.29 8.13 -8.25
N LYS A 71 3.30 9.43 -7.91
CA LYS A 71 3.65 10.50 -8.85
C LYS A 71 5.06 10.35 -9.43
N MET A 72 5.97 9.69 -8.72
CA MET A 72 7.33 9.43 -9.19
C MET A 72 7.43 8.26 -10.17
N SER A 73 6.35 7.51 -10.35
CA SER A 73 6.32 6.31 -11.18
C SER A 73 6.14 6.60 -12.68
N VAL A 74 6.59 5.65 -13.51
CA VAL A 74 6.31 5.67 -14.96
C VAL A 74 4.80 5.51 -15.22
N HIS A 75 4.08 4.77 -14.37
CA HIS A 75 2.64 4.60 -14.48
C HIS A 75 1.89 5.92 -14.37
N TYR A 76 2.19 6.72 -13.35
CA TYR A 76 1.58 8.04 -13.19
C TYR A 76 1.95 8.97 -14.35
N ARG A 77 3.22 8.96 -14.78
CA ARG A 77 3.65 9.75 -15.94
C ARG A 77 2.82 9.39 -17.18
N MET A 78 2.67 8.11 -17.49
CA MET A 78 1.89 7.64 -18.64
C MET A 78 0.39 7.96 -18.51
N LEU A 79 -0.16 7.90 -17.30
CA LEU A 79 -1.54 8.29 -17.03
C LEU A 79 -1.75 9.78 -17.32
N MET A 80 -0.85 10.64 -16.85
CA MET A 80 -1.04 12.09 -16.98
C MET A 80 -0.68 12.63 -18.36
N THR A 81 0.32 12.07 -19.04
CA THR A 81 0.75 12.59 -20.35
C THR A 81 0.04 11.96 -21.53
N LYS A 82 -0.43 10.72 -21.39
CA LYS A 82 -1.06 9.96 -22.49
C LYS A 82 -2.46 9.45 -22.17
N GLY A 83 -2.93 9.53 -20.93
CA GLY A 83 -4.24 9.01 -20.53
C GLY A 83 -4.33 7.49 -20.41
N VAL A 84 -3.23 6.75 -20.61
CA VAL A 84 -3.24 5.27 -20.74
C VAL A 84 -2.53 4.52 -19.61
N GLY A 85 -1.90 5.23 -18.67
CA GLY A 85 -1.30 4.58 -17.49
C GLY A 85 -2.38 4.00 -16.55
N PRO A 86 -2.03 3.02 -15.70
CA PRO A 86 -2.94 2.57 -14.64
C PRO A 86 -3.12 3.68 -13.60
N ASN A 87 -4.23 3.65 -12.87
CA ASN A 87 -4.45 4.48 -11.68
C ASN A 87 -4.60 3.59 -10.43
N CYS A 88 -4.97 4.19 -9.30
CA CYS A 88 -5.07 3.49 -8.02
C CYS A 88 -6.03 2.29 -8.07
N VAL A 89 -7.22 2.46 -8.66
CA VAL A 89 -8.25 1.41 -8.69
C VAL A 89 -8.00 0.37 -9.78
N THR A 90 -7.08 0.62 -10.72
CA THR A 90 -6.63 -0.41 -11.68
C THR A 90 -6.03 -1.61 -10.96
N CYS A 91 -5.27 -1.37 -9.89
CA CYS A 91 -4.65 -2.43 -9.09
C CYS A 91 -5.44 -2.71 -7.82
N HIS A 92 -5.96 -1.68 -7.15
CA HIS A 92 -6.57 -1.83 -5.83
C HIS A 92 -8.08 -2.10 -5.87
N ASP A 93 -8.70 -2.28 -7.02
CA ASP A 93 -10.16 -2.45 -7.16
C ASP A 93 -10.94 -1.15 -6.85
N ALA A 94 -12.11 -1.00 -7.47
CA ALA A 94 -13.02 0.10 -7.20
C ALA A 94 -13.90 -0.23 -5.99
N MET A 95 -14.37 0.80 -5.26
CA MET A 95 -15.29 0.71 -4.11
C MET A 95 -14.76 -0.02 -2.87
N SER A 96 -14.22 -1.23 -3.02
CA SER A 96 -13.68 -2.05 -1.93
C SER A 96 -12.25 -1.66 -1.53
N THR A 97 -11.46 -1.11 -2.48
CA THR A 97 -10.04 -0.76 -2.37
C THR A 97 -9.23 -1.75 -1.52
N LYS A 98 -8.72 -2.81 -2.16
CA LYS A 98 -8.00 -3.92 -1.52
C LYS A 98 -6.49 -3.75 -1.68
N VAL A 99 -5.74 -4.04 -0.62
CA VAL A 99 -4.28 -4.20 -0.72
C VAL A 99 -3.98 -5.54 -1.39
N LEU A 100 -3.16 -5.51 -2.44
CA LEU A 100 -2.87 -6.70 -3.24
C LEU A 100 -1.98 -7.69 -2.49
N ARG A 101 -2.31 -8.97 -2.60
CA ARG A 101 -1.43 -10.07 -2.22
C ARG A 101 -0.44 -10.36 -3.36
N PRO A 102 0.75 -10.91 -3.07
CA PRO A 102 1.70 -11.32 -4.11
C PRO A 102 1.10 -12.24 -5.17
N THR A 103 0.15 -13.11 -4.77
CA THR A 103 -0.55 -14.05 -5.65
C THR A 103 -1.51 -13.38 -6.63
N GLN A 104 -1.85 -12.11 -6.42
CA GLN A 104 -2.77 -11.36 -7.26
C GLN A 104 -2.05 -10.48 -8.29
N LEU A 105 -0.72 -10.38 -8.25
CA LEU A 105 0.02 -9.52 -9.17
C LEU A 105 -0.20 -9.92 -10.64
N GLU A 106 -0.28 -11.21 -10.94
CA GLU A 106 -0.54 -11.69 -12.31
C GLU A 106 -1.88 -11.16 -12.84
N LEU A 107 -2.92 -11.17 -12.00
CA LEU A 107 -4.26 -10.72 -12.37
C LEU A 107 -4.31 -9.24 -12.76
N PHE A 108 -3.58 -8.38 -12.04
CA PHE A 108 -3.65 -6.92 -12.25
C PHE A 108 -2.50 -6.40 -13.11
N CYS A 109 -1.28 -6.79 -12.80
CA CYS A 109 -0.10 -6.33 -13.50
C CYS A 109 0.07 -7.04 -14.84
N GLY A 110 -0.34 -8.31 -14.96
CA GLY A 110 -0.24 -9.11 -16.20
C GLY A 110 -1.13 -8.61 -17.34
N ILE A 111 -2.13 -7.78 -17.05
CA ILE A 111 -2.94 -7.08 -18.06
C ILE A 111 -2.05 -6.26 -18.99
N CYS A 112 -1.03 -5.59 -18.42
CA CYS A 112 -0.10 -4.75 -19.17
C CYS A 112 1.29 -5.38 -19.30
N HIS A 113 1.83 -5.95 -18.22
CA HIS A 113 3.19 -6.50 -18.17
C HIS A 113 3.26 -7.91 -18.76
N ASN A 114 2.97 -8.03 -20.05
CA ASN A 114 2.99 -9.28 -20.79
C ASN A 114 3.79 -9.14 -22.10
N THR A 115 3.98 -10.26 -22.79
CA THR A 115 4.71 -10.32 -24.05
C THR A 115 3.98 -9.60 -25.19
N LYS A 116 2.64 -9.56 -25.19
CA LYS A 116 1.84 -8.91 -26.24
C LYS A 116 2.00 -7.39 -26.24
N MET A 117 2.06 -6.78 -25.05
CA MET A 117 2.25 -5.33 -24.89
C MET A 117 3.72 -4.93 -24.75
N SER A 118 4.65 -5.89 -24.80
CA SER A 118 6.11 -5.70 -24.65
C SER A 118 6.51 -4.85 -23.43
N SER A 119 5.66 -4.78 -22.41
CA SER A 119 5.82 -3.86 -21.29
C SER A 119 6.59 -4.56 -20.17
N ARG A 120 7.86 -4.87 -20.40
CA ARG A 120 8.77 -5.46 -19.38
C ARG A 120 8.16 -6.68 -18.65
N PRO A 121 7.82 -7.79 -19.34
CA PRO A 121 7.16 -8.94 -18.73
C PRO A 121 7.90 -9.53 -17.51
N GLY A 122 9.24 -9.47 -17.49
CA GLY A 122 10.05 -9.95 -16.36
C GLY A 122 9.88 -9.18 -15.04
N ILE A 123 9.27 -7.98 -15.07
CA ILE A 123 9.09 -7.17 -13.86
C ILE A 123 8.11 -7.80 -12.86
N LEU A 124 7.19 -8.66 -13.34
CA LEU A 124 6.21 -9.35 -12.50
C LEU A 124 6.87 -10.25 -11.47
N ASN A 125 7.84 -11.05 -11.92
CA ASN A 125 8.59 -11.95 -11.04
C ASN A 125 9.37 -11.16 -10.01
N GLN A 126 10.06 -10.08 -10.42
CA GLN A 126 10.78 -9.22 -9.49
C GLN A 126 9.83 -8.58 -8.46
N ALA A 127 8.68 -8.07 -8.89
CA ALA A 127 7.69 -7.47 -7.99
C ALA A 127 7.18 -8.50 -6.97
N LYS A 128 6.87 -9.72 -7.42
CA LYS A 128 6.43 -10.82 -6.57
C LYS A 128 7.47 -11.18 -5.51
N GLU A 129 8.74 -11.31 -5.91
CA GLU A 129 9.83 -11.63 -4.98
C GLU A 129 10.02 -10.54 -3.91
N VAL A 130 9.97 -9.26 -4.30
CA VAL A 130 10.07 -8.15 -3.34
C VAL A 130 8.91 -8.16 -2.34
N LEU A 131 7.66 -8.41 -2.78
CA LEU A 131 6.53 -8.51 -1.84
C LEU A 131 6.63 -9.75 -0.94
N LEU A 132 7.06 -10.90 -1.47
CA LEU A 132 7.26 -12.10 -0.67
C LEU A 132 8.34 -11.88 0.40
N LYS A 133 9.42 -11.19 0.04
CA LYS A 133 10.47 -10.77 0.96
C LYS A 133 9.94 -9.81 2.02
N MET A 134 9.18 -8.79 1.63
CA MET A 134 8.54 -7.84 2.54
C MET A 134 7.62 -8.56 3.56
N ASN A 135 6.82 -9.53 3.10
CA ASN A 135 5.96 -10.34 3.97
C ASN A 135 6.76 -11.24 4.93
N ARG A 136 7.89 -11.80 4.47
CA ARG A 136 8.80 -12.57 5.32
C ARG A 136 9.41 -11.70 6.40
N ILE A 137 9.88 -10.50 6.04
CA ILE A 137 10.47 -9.54 6.97
C ILE A 137 9.44 -9.03 7.97
N SER A 138 8.21 -8.73 7.54
CA SER A 138 7.12 -8.38 8.45
C SER A 138 6.93 -9.43 9.52
N ARG A 139 6.84 -10.72 9.14
CA ARG A 139 6.73 -11.81 10.11
C ARG A 139 7.95 -11.90 11.04
N LYS A 140 9.15 -11.59 10.57
CA LYS A 140 10.35 -11.53 11.42
C LYS A 140 10.27 -10.39 12.42
N VAL A 141 9.80 -9.20 12.01
CA VAL A 141 9.57 -8.06 12.90
C VAL A 141 8.59 -8.47 14.01
N ASP A 142 7.43 -9.03 13.66
CA ASP A 142 6.40 -9.43 14.63
C ASP A 142 6.92 -10.50 15.62
N ARG A 143 7.68 -11.47 15.12
CA ARG A 143 8.33 -12.49 15.96
C ARG A 143 9.41 -11.89 16.87
N THR A 144 10.16 -10.91 16.38
CA THR A 144 11.17 -10.20 17.17
C THR A 144 10.51 -9.47 18.33
N GLU A 145 9.45 -8.72 18.05
CA GLU A 145 8.66 -8.01 19.06
C GLU A 145 8.14 -8.97 20.13
N THR A 146 7.47 -10.05 19.72
CA THR A 146 6.98 -11.10 20.64
C THR A 146 8.12 -11.67 21.50
N LYS A 147 9.29 -11.90 20.90
CA LYS A 147 10.46 -12.41 21.61
C LYS A 147 11.01 -11.41 22.61
N LEU A 148 11.09 -10.13 22.26
CA LEU A 148 11.55 -9.08 23.17
C LEU A 148 10.61 -8.94 24.36
N HIS A 149 9.29 -9.00 24.15
CA HIS A 149 8.33 -9.03 25.25
C HIS A 149 8.57 -10.22 26.20
N ALA A 150 8.76 -11.43 25.68
CA ALA A 150 9.06 -12.61 26.49
C ALA A 150 10.43 -12.52 27.22
N THR A 151 11.43 -11.89 26.58
CA THR A 151 12.76 -11.68 27.14
C THR A 151 12.71 -10.70 28.31
N ARG A 152 11.97 -9.59 28.17
CA ARG A 152 11.71 -8.61 29.24
C ARG A 152 10.98 -9.25 30.43
N ALA A 153 9.97 -10.08 30.18
CA ALA A 153 9.21 -10.74 31.24
C ALA A 153 10.09 -11.63 32.14
N ARG A 154 11.26 -12.05 31.66
CA ARG A 154 12.26 -12.82 32.42
C ARG A 154 13.37 -11.94 33.03
N GLY A 155 13.16 -10.62 33.12
CA GLY A 155 14.07 -9.68 33.78
C GLY A 155 15.30 -9.27 32.96
N CYS A 156 15.38 -9.66 31.68
CA CYS A 156 16.52 -9.30 30.83
C CYS A 156 16.44 -7.83 30.36
N LYS A 157 17.58 -7.13 30.33
CA LYS A 157 17.68 -5.78 29.77
C LYS A 157 17.60 -5.84 28.24
N ILE A 158 16.54 -5.26 27.67
CA ILE A 158 16.28 -5.30 26.21
C ILE A 158 16.34 -3.93 25.51
N SER A 159 16.65 -2.85 26.22
CA SER A 159 16.50 -1.48 25.71
C SER A 159 17.22 -1.22 24.38
N LYS A 160 18.42 -1.81 24.17
CA LYS A 160 19.13 -1.71 22.89
C LYS A 160 18.39 -2.45 21.76
N ALA A 161 17.97 -3.68 22.02
CA ALA A 161 17.22 -4.49 21.07
C ALA A 161 15.88 -3.83 20.66
N GLU A 162 15.21 -3.16 21.60
CA GLU A 162 13.99 -2.40 21.32
C GLU A 162 14.23 -1.20 20.42
N GLY A 163 15.33 -0.47 20.62
CA GLY A 163 15.71 0.62 19.72
C GLY A 163 15.90 0.14 18.28
N PHE A 164 16.61 -0.98 18.10
CA PHE A 164 16.76 -1.61 16.77
C PHE A 164 15.43 -2.10 16.18
N LEU A 165 14.57 -2.71 17.00
CA LEU A 165 13.24 -3.14 16.55
C LEU A 165 12.40 -1.95 16.09
N HIS A 166 12.43 -0.83 16.82
CA HIS A 166 11.71 0.38 16.44
C HIS A 166 12.21 0.94 15.10
N LEU A 167 13.53 1.00 14.90
CA LEU A 167 14.13 1.39 13.61
C LEU A 167 13.70 0.44 12.48
N ALA A 168 13.70 -0.87 12.73
CA ALA A 168 13.28 -1.87 11.76
C ALA A 168 11.79 -1.73 11.39
N GLN A 169 10.92 -1.49 12.38
CA GLN A 169 9.49 -1.23 12.17
C GLN A 169 9.28 0.02 11.32
N HIS A 170 9.95 1.12 11.66
CA HIS A 170 9.88 2.38 10.92
C HIS A 170 10.34 2.20 9.46
N GLU A 171 11.49 1.55 9.25
CA GLU A 171 12.02 1.31 7.91
C GLU A 171 11.14 0.37 7.08
N LEU A 172 10.51 -0.65 7.71
CA LEU A 172 9.55 -1.51 7.04
C LEU A 172 8.28 -0.75 6.60
N ILE A 173 7.76 0.16 7.42
CA ILE A 173 6.63 1.03 7.05
C ILE A 173 7.00 1.88 5.83
N ALA A 174 8.19 2.48 5.84
CA ALA A 174 8.66 3.28 4.72
C ALA A 174 8.87 2.42 3.45
N CYS A 175 9.31 1.16 3.57
CA CYS A 175 9.39 0.24 2.44
C CYS A 175 8.01 -0.06 1.82
N ARG A 176 6.97 -0.22 2.65
CA ARG A 176 5.58 -0.42 2.19
C ARG A 176 5.06 0.78 1.41
N GLN A 177 5.45 1.99 1.83
CA GLN A 177 5.09 3.21 1.15
C GLN A 177 5.86 3.39 -0.18
N ASP A 178 7.18 3.20 -0.16
CA ASP A 178 8.08 3.24 -1.33
C ASP A 178 7.65 2.28 -2.45
N TRP A 179 6.90 1.22 -2.13
CA TRP A 179 6.31 0.31 -3.11
C TRP A 179 5.60 1.03 -4.26
N HIS A 180 4.94 2.16 -3.98
CA HIS A 180 4.20 2.93 -4.96
C HIS A 180 5.09 3.69 -5.96
N THR A 181 6.41 3.76 -5.74
CA THR A 181 7.37 4.23 -6.75
C THR A 181 7.64 3.22 -7.85
N PHE A 182 7.38 1.93 -7.58
CA PHE A 182 7.78 0.78 -8.39
C PHE A 182 9.30 0.67 -8.64
N LYS A 183 10.13 1.28 -7.78
CA LYS A 183 11.59 1.14 -7.80
C LYS A 183 12.02 -0.11 -7.01
N LEU A 184 11.74 -1.29 -7.58
CA LEU A 184 11.87 -2.58 -6.90
C LEU A 184 13.25 -2.83 -6.27
N ALA A 185 14.34 -2.55 -7.01
CA ALA A 185 15.70 -2.72 -6.50
C ALA A 185 16.02 -1.82 -5.28
N ARG A 186 15.47 -0.60 -5.24
CA ARG A 186 15.62 0.29 -4.08
C ARG A 186 14.90 -0.29 -2.86
N ILE A 187 13.66 -0.76 -3.03
CA ILE A 187 12.86 -1.35 -1.96
C ILE A 187 13.56 -2.61 -1.42
N GLU A 188 14.05 -3.47 -2.31
CA GLU A 188 14.77 -4.67 -1.92
C GLU A 188 16.02 -4.35 -1.08
N LYS A 189 16.79 -3.33 -1.46
CA LYS A 189 17.95 -2.87 -0.70
C LYS A 189 17.56 -2.38 0.70
N ARG A 190 16.48 -1.60 0.81
CA ARG A 190 15.97 -1.11 2.10
C ARG A 190 15.48 -2.26 2.99
N LEU A 191 14.80 -3.25 2.41
CA LEU A 191 14.39 -4.48 3.10
C LEU A 191 15.57 -5.26 3.68
N ASN A 192 16.71 -5.33 2.97
CA ASN A 192 17.94 -5.90 3.56
C ASN A 192 18.38 -5.14 4.81
N GLY A 193 18.28 -3.81 4.80
CA GLY A 193 18.57 -2.96 5.96
C GLY A 193 17.67 -3.27 7.16
N VAL A 194 16.37 -3.55 6.93
CA VAL A 194 15.46 -4.01 7.99
C VAL A 194 15.96 -5.32 8.61
N GLU A 195 16.39 -6.28 7.79
CA GLU A 195 16.93 -7.55 8.31
C GLU A 195 18.21 -7.35 9.11
N THR A 196 19.10 -6.46 8.67
CA THR A 196 20.31 -6.07 9.41
C THR A 196 19.96 -5.48 10.78
N LEU A 197 19.00 -4.54 10.84
CA LEU A 197 18.56 -3.94 12.11
C LEU A 197 18.03 -5.01 13.07
N LEU A 198 17.22 -5.95 12.59
CA LEU A 198 16.72 -7.06 13.41
C LEU A 198 17.85 -7.95 13.92
N HIS A 199 18.82 -8.28 13.07
CA HIS A 199 19.99 -9.07 13.45
C HIS A 199 20.83 -8.38 14.52
N GLU A 200 21.14 -7.09 14.33
CA GLU A 200 21.87 -6.28 15.31
C GLU A 200 21.13 -6.18 16.65
N GLY A 201 19.82 -5.96 16.61
CA GLY A 201 18.97 -5.93 17.80
C GLY A 201 19.05 -7.23 18.60
N LEU A 202 18.87 -8.37 17.94
CA LEU A 202 18.96 -9.68 18.60
C LEU A 202 20.35 -9.99 19.13
N ALA A 203 21.41 -9.56 18.43
CA ALA A 203 22.79 -9.77 18.86
C ALA A 203 23.10 -9.08 20.20
N THR A 204 22.35 -8.02 20.55
CA THR A 204 22.49 -7.35 21.85
C THR A 204 21.92 -8.16 23.03
N LEU A 205 21.15 -9.21 22.77
CA LEU A 205 20.55 -10.05 23.81
C LEU A 205 21.55 -11.11 24.32
N PRO A 206 21.31 -11.70 25.52
CA PRO A 206 22.08 -12.84 26.00
C PRO A 206 21.99 -14.03 25.03
N SER A 207 22.99 -14.92 25.03
CA SER A 207 23.16 -15.99 24.02
C SER A 207 21.91 -16.83 23.76
N GLY A 208 21.17 -17.22 24.80
CA GLY A 208 19.91 -18.00 24.68
C GLY A 208 18.77 -17.27 23.94
N TRP A 209 18.92 -15.98 23.65
CA TRP A 209 17.89 -15.11 23.10
C TRP A 209 18.23 -14.53 21.73
N ARG A 210 19.38 -14.86 21.14
CA ARG A 210 19.84 -14.25 19.88
C ARG A 210 19.14 -14.75 18.61
N THR A 211 18.38 -15.84 18.65
CA THR A 211 17.81 -16.48 17.42
C THR A 211 16.27 -16.45 17.37
N ILE A 212 15.68 -16.03 16.25
CA ILE A 212 14.22 -16.17 16.04
C ILE A 212 13.96 -17.57 15.48
N LYS A 213 13.16 -18.38 16.19
CA LYS A 213 12.64 -19.64 15.64
C LYS A 213 11.49 -19.37 14.66
#